data_AF-A0A2U3LND9-F1
#
_entry.id   AF-A0A2U3LND9-F1
#
_cell.length_a   1.000
_cell.length_b   1.000
_cell.length_c   1.000
_cell.angle_alpha   90.00
_cell.angle_beta   90.00
_cell.angle_gamma   90.00
#
_symmetry.space_group_name_H-M   'P 1'
#
loop_
_entity.id
_entity.type
_entity.pdbx_description
1 polymer ?
#
loop_
_entity_poly.entity_id
_entity_poly.type
_entity_poly.pdbx_seq_one_letter_code
_entity_poly.pdbx_strand_id
1 'polypeptide(L)' 'MMFLGIIIFLIGLFLVFDCKNHGLDWFCFCRRDDEALDILRERYAHGEITTDEFNTMKNIIS' A
#
# COMPACT_ATOMS: atom_id res chain seq x y z
N MET A 1 20.52 19.76 -18.14
CA MET A 1 20.92 20.19 -16.78
C MET A 1 19.75 20.70 -15.94
N MET A 2 18.86 21.57 -16.44
CA MET A 2 17.70 22.09 -15.66
C MET A 2 16.60 21.06 -15.35
N PHE A 3 16.26 20.18 -16.28
CA PHE A 3 15.18 19.19 -16.09
C PHE A 3 15.53 18.08 -15.09
N LEU A 4 16.83 17.81 -14.89
CA LEU A 4 17.28 16.79 -13.93
C LEU A 4 16.86 17.12 -12.50
N GLY A 5 16.90 18.39 -12.11
CA GLY A 5 16.44 18.82 -10.78
C GLY A 5 14.94 18.59 -10.57
N ILE A 6 14.14 18.85 -11.61
CA ILE A 6 12.68 18.64 -11.58
C ILE A 6 12.36 17.16 -11.49
N ILE A 7 13.06 16.31 -12.27
CA ILE A 7 12.87 14.86 -12.26
C ILE A 7 13.22 14.29 -10.88
N ILE A 8 14.36 14.67 -10.29
CA ILE A 8 14.77 14.22 -8.95
C ILE A 8 13.77 14.67 -7.89
N PHE A 9 13.27 15.91 -7.99
CA PHE A 9 12.28 16.44 -7.06
C PHE A 9 10.94 15.70 -7.14
N LEU A 10 10.47 15.39 -8.36
CA LEU A 10 9.26 14.60 -8.57
C LEU A 10 9.42 13.17 -8.07
N ILE A 11 10.57 12.54 -8.28
CA ILE A 11 10.87 11.20 -7.73
C ILE A 11 10.89 11.24 -6.20
N GLY A 12 11.52 12.25 -5.60
CA GLY A 12 11.53 12.40 -4.14
C GLY A 12 10.13 12.64 -3.56
N LEU A 13 9.32 13.45 -4.22
CA LEU A 13 7.92 13.66 -3.83
C LEU A 13 7.08 12.40 -4.00
N PHE A 14 7.27 11.66 -5.10
CA PHE A 14 6.63 10.38 -5.33
C PHE A 14 7.01 9.40 -4.21
N LEU A 15 8.30 9.19 -3.94
CA LEU A 15 8.75 8.33 -2.83
C LEU A 15 8.20 8.74 -1.45
N VAL A 16 8.12 10.05 -1.15
CA VAL A 16 7.53 10.53 0.10
C VAL A 16 6.00 10.35 0.12
N PHE A 17 5.35 10.55 -1.03
CA PHE A 17 3.91 10.35 -1.19
C PHE A 17 3.55 8.87 -1.10
N ASP A 18 4.27 7.99 -1.79
CA ASP A 18 4.21 6.54 -1.68
C ASP A 18 4.54 6.08 -0.26
N CYS A 19 5.57 6.59 0.43
CA CYS A 19 5.77 6.23 1.86
C CYS A 19 4.65 6.72 2.77
N LYS A 20 3.97 7.82 2.41
CA LYS A 20 2.83 8.34 3.19
C LYS A 20 1.53 7.59 2.87
N ASN A 21 1.39 7.06 1.65
CA ASN A 21 0.20 6.37 1.17
C ASN A 21 0.31 4.83 1.33
N HIS A 22 1.53 4.31 1.34
CA HIS A 22 1.94 2.96 1.76
C HIS A 22 2.62 3.04 3.12
N GLY A 23 1.91 3.55 4.12
CA GLY A 23 2.26 3.26 5.50
C GLY A 23 2.16 1.76 5.73
N LEU A 24 3.32 1.07 5.60
CA LEU A 24 3.64 -0.30 6.02
C LEU A 24 3.68 -1.40 4.94
N ASP A 25 4.53 -1.25 3.91
CA ASP A 25 5.12 -2.43 3.23
C ASP A 25 6.65 -2.50 3.43
N TRP A 26 7.08 -2.24 4.67
CA TRP A 26 8.47 -2.52 5.09
C TRP A 26 8.52 -3.14 6.50
N PHE A 27 7.58 -4.03 6.81
CA PHE A 27 7.83 -5.02 7.85
C PHE A 27 7.44 -6.39 7.31
N CYS A 28 8.25 -6.91 6.39
CA CYS A 28 9.29 -7.85 6.76
C CYS A 28 8.68 -9.16 7.28
N PHE A 29 8.52 -10.10 6.35
CA PHE A 29 9.02 -11.47 6.52
C PHE A 29 8.62 -12.18 7.82
N CYS A 30 7.33 -12.16 8.18
CA CYS A 30 6.81 -13.00 9.25
C CYS A 30 5.36 -13.42 8.95
N ARG A 31 5.17 -14.73 8.75
CA ARG A 31 3.92 -15.51 8.75
C ARG A 31 3.17 -15.61 7.41
N ARG A 32 3.26 -16.82 6.82
CA ARG A 32 2.50 -17.27 5.65
C ARG A 32 0.98 -17.41 5.88
N ASP A 33 0.52 -17.25 7.12
CA ASP A 33 -0.88 -17.54 7.47
C ASP A 33 -1.87 -16.44 7.02
N ASP A 34 -1.39 -15.24 6.68
CA ASP A 34 -2.27 -14.08 6.43
C ASP A 34 -2.15 -13.47 5.01
N GLU A 35 -1.62 -14.23 4.04
CA GLU A 35 -1.45 -13.77 2.64
C GLU A 35 -2.77 -13.24 2.04
N ALA A 36 -3.90 -13.88 2.38
CA ALA A 36 -5.21 -13.44 1.92
C ALA A 36 -5.65 -12.09 2.51
N LEU A 37 -5.29 -11.81 3.77
CA LEU A 37 -5.59 -10.53 4.42
C LEU A 37 -4.68 -9.41 3.90
N ASP A 38 -3.46 -9.74 3.50
CA ASP A 38 -2.50 -8.78 2.95
C ASP A 38 -2.95 -8.31 1.56
N ILE A 39 -3.34 -9.24 0.69
CA ILE A 39 -3.93 -8.93 -0.63
C ILE A 39 -5.22 -8.10 -0.48
N LEU A 40 -6.01 -8.35 0.56
CA LEU A 40 -7.20 -7.52 0.83
C LEU A 40 -6.86 -6.10 1.27
N ARG A 41 -5.83 -5.95 2.10
CA ARG A 41 -5.36 -4.64 2.56
C ARG A 41 -4.78 -3.83 1.40
N GLU A 42 -4.05 -4.48 0.51
CA GLU A 42 -3.49 -3.85 -0.69
C GLU A 42 -4.59 -3.36 -1.63
N ARG A 43 -5.61 -4.18 -1.91
CA ARG A 43 -6.77 -3.78 -2.73
C ARG A 43 -7.59 -2.65 -2.11
N TYR A 44 -7.72 -2.64 -0.80
CA TYR A 44 -8.38 -1.53 -0.08
C TYR A 44 -7.57 -0.23 -0.17
N ALA A 45 -6.23 -0.30 -0.07
CA ALA A 45 -5.35 0.86 -0.19
C ALA A 45 -5.35 1.45 -1.61
N HIS A 46 -5.47 0.61 -2.64
CA HIS A 46 -5.68 1.04 -4.02
C HIS A 46 -7.10 1.57 -4.31
N GLY A 47 -8.04 1.42 -3.38
CA GLY A 47 -9.43 1.83 -3.55
C GLY A 47 -10.22 0.94 -4.52
N GLU A 48 -9.72 -0.26 -4.81
CA GLU A 48 -10.40 -1.25 -5.66
C GLU A 48 -11.59 -1.90 -4.96
N ILE A 49 -11.57 -1.91 -3.63
CA ILE A 49 -12.65 -2.40 -2.77
C ILE A 49 -13.02 -1.34 -1.73
N THR A 50 -14.30 -1.32 -1.36
CA THR A 50 -14.84 -0.40 -0.37
C THR A 50 -14.56 -0.87 1.06
N THR A 51 -14.71 0.04 2.04
CA THR A 51 -14.55 -0.28 3.46
C THR A 51 -15.49 -1.39 3.93
N ASP A 52 -16.72 -1.43 3.40
CA ASP A 52 -17.69 -2.48 3.69
C ASP A 52 -17.21 -3.85 3.19
N GLU A 53 -16.78 -3.93 1.92
CA GLU A 53 -16.28 -5.17 1.31
C GLU A 53 -15.02 -5.70 2.04
N PHE A 54 -14.11 -4.81 2.41
CA PHE A 54 -12.94 -5.17 3.19
C PHE A 54 -13.32 -5.77 4.55
N ASN A 55 -14.26 -5.15 5.27
CA ASN A 55 -14.71 -5.64 6.58
C ASN A 55 -15.46 -6.97 6.47
N THR A 56 -16.29 -7.16 5.45
CA THR A 56 -16.95 -8.45 5.19
C THR A 56 -15.91 -9.54 4.96
N MET A 57 -14.91 -9.29 4.12
CA MET A 57 -13.94 -10.32 3.76
C MET A 57 -12.94 -10.62 4.87
N LYS A 58 -12.58 -9.61 5.66
CA LYS A 58 -11.78 -9.76 6.88
C LYS A 58 -12.47 -10.67 7.92
N ASN A 59 -13.79 -10.54 8.10
CA ASN A 59 -14.56 -11.37 9.03
C ASN A 59 -14.74 -12.82 8.56
N ILE A 60 -14.51 -13.10 7.28
CA ILE A 60 -14.58 -14.46 6.71
C ILE A 60 -13.24 -15.20 6.88
N ILE A 61 -12.14 -14.45 6.79
CA ILE A 61 -10.77 -15.01 6.80
C ILE A 61 -10.20 -15.10 8.23
N SER A 62 -10.61 -14.20 9.13
CA SER A 62 -10.24 -14.19 10.55
C SER A 62 -11.07 -15.15 11.40
#